data_AF-A5DS26-F1
#
_entry.id   AF-A5DS26-F1
#
_cell.length_a   1.000
_cell.length_b   1.000
_cell.length_c   1.000
_cell.angle_alpha   90.00
_cell.angle_beta   90.00
_cell.angle_gamma   90.00
#
_symmetry.space_group_name_H-M   'P 1'
#
loop_
_entity.id
_entity.type
_entity.pdbx_description
1 polymer ?
#
loop_
_entity_poly.entity_id
_entity_poly.type
_entity_poly.pdbx_seq_one_letter_code
_entity_poly.pdbx_strand_id
1 'polypeptide(L)'
;MFYYGISGPFGLWIMSKTPLWFFETTPFYLEYPHKTHEIFFKVFYLGQAAFWVQQSVVLILQLEKPRKDFKELVLHHIITIALIWCSYRFHFTWMGIAVFITMDVSDFFLAISKTLNYLDSSLTGPFFVLFIGVWIYLRHYINLRILWSVLTEFRTVGEWELNWETQQYKCYISQPITFFLIFALQLVNIYWLILILRILYRYIFSGDKKDERSDDEEEEEEVVEAEKKQQ
;
A
#
# COMPACT_ATOMS: atom_id res chain seq x y z
N MET A 1 -5.11 -12.63 6.83
CA MET A 1 -4.98 -12.68 8.30
C MET A 1 -3.58 -13.14 8.71
N PHE A 2 -3.21 -14.43 8.53
CA PHE A 2 -1.92 -14.94 9.00
C PHE A 2 -0.70 -14.20 8.45
N TYR A 3 -0.67 -13.90 7.14
CA TYR A 3 0.43 -13.16 6.52
C TYR A 3 0.60 -11.77 7.14
N TYR A 4 -0.41 -10.89 7.01
CA TYR A 4 -0.37 -9.52 7.54
C TYR A 4 -0.18 -9.44 9.06
N GLY A 5 -0.69 -10.43 9.80
CA GLY A 5 -0.51 -10.53 11.25
C GLY A 5 0.92 -10.82 11.70
N ILE A 6 1.74 -11.41 10.83
CA ILE A 6 3.16 -11.66 11.10
C ILE A 6 4.02 -10.56 10.45
N SER A 7 3.72 -10.20 9.20
CA SER A 7 4.55 -9.29 8.40
C SER A 7 4.54 -7.86 8.94
N GLY A 8 3.39 -7.36 9.42
CA GLY A 8 3.27 -6.02 10.01
C GLY A 8 4.17 -5.83 11.24
N PRO A 9 4.00 -6.64 12.33
CA PRO A 9 4.85 -6.56 13.51
C PRO A 9 6.33 -6.84 13.22
N PHE A 10 6.62 -7.81 12.35
CA PHE A 10 8.00 -8.13 11.97
C PHE A 10 8.66 -6.97 11.21
N GLY A 11 7.93 -6.33 10.30
CA GLY A 11 8.39 -5.13 9.60
C GLY A 11 8.67 -3.96 10.56
N LEU A 12 7.77 -3.70 11.51
CA LEU A 12 7.97 -2.68 12.55
C LEU A 12 9.19 -2.99 13.43
N TRP A 13 9.41 -4.26 13.78
CA TRP A 13 10.59 -4.67 14.52
C TRP A 13 11.88 -4.41 13.73
N ILE A 14 11.91 -4.72 12.43
CA ILE A 14 13.08 -4.41 11.57
C ILE A 14 13.30 -2.89 11.48
N MET A 15 12.24 -2.12 11.27
CA MET A 15 12.32 -0.66 11.20
C MET A 15 12.87 -0.06 12.49
N SER A 16 12.53 -0.62 13.67
CA SER A 16 13.07 -0.17 14.96
C SER A 16 14.58 -0.39 15.14
N LYS A 17 15.17 -1.26 14.31
CA LYS A 17 16.62 -1.52 14.28
C LYS A 17 17.36 -0.67 13.25
N THR A 18 16.64 0.13 12.47
CA THR A 18 17.19 1.02 11.45
C THR A 18 16.97 2.47 11.85
N PRO A 19 17.69 3.46 11.28
CA PRO A 19 17.42 4.88 11.54
C PRO A 19 16.06 5.36 10.98
N LEU A 20 15.25 4.46 10.42
CA LEU A 20 13.94 4.72 9.81
C LEU A 20 12.78 4.70 10.82
N TRP A 21 13.07 4.58 12.12
CA TRP A 21 12.03 4.49 13.14
C TRP A 21 11.03 5.63 13.03
N PHE A 22 9.74 5.28 13.01
CA PHE A 22 8.65 6.24 12.81
C PHE A 22 8.72 7.02 11.48
N PHE A 23 9.19 6.36 10.42
CA PHE A 23 9.21 6.86 9.04
C PHE A 23 10.04 8.12 8.83
N GLU A 24 11.17 8.24 9.54
CA GLU A 24 12.16 9.28 9.28
C GLU A 24 12.72 9.15 7.86
N THR A 25 12.70 10.26 7.11
CA THR A 25 12.97 10.28 5.67
C THR A 25 14.41 10.63 5.32
N THR A 26 15.05 11.49 6.11
CA THR A 26 16.46 11.91 5.90
C THR A 26 17.42 10.74 5.69
N PRO A 27 17.33 9.63 6.45
CA PRO A 27 18.25 8.51 6.27
C PRO A 27 18.10 7.80 4.92
N PHE A 28 16.96 7.94 4.21
CA PHE A 28 16.78 7.38 2.87
C PHE A 28 17.82 7.86 1.86
N TYR A 29 18.37 9.06 2.09
CA TYR A 29 19.30 9.70 1.16
C TYR A 29 20.69 9.88 1.75
N LEU A 30 20.79 10.05 3.07
CA LEU A 30 22.08 10.25 3.74
C LEU A 30 22.97 9.00 3.65
N GLU A 31 22.36 7.82 3.79
CA GLU A 31 23.08 6.52 3.81
C GLU A 31 22.99 5.79 2.46
N TYR A 32 22.48 6.46 1.43
CA TYR A 32 22.38 5.92 0.09
C TYR A 32 23.76 5.93 -0.60
N PRO A 33 24.17 4.85 -1.30
CA PRO A 33 23.39 3.66 -1.68
C PRO A 33 23.41 2.54 -0.63
N HIS A 34 22.24 1.97 -0.33
CA HIS A 34 22.09 0.86 0.61
C HIS A 34 22.43 -0.49 -0.05
N LYS A 35 23.72 -0.80 -0.19
CA LYS A 35 24.21 -2.03 -0.86
C LYS A 35 24.09 -3.28 0.00
N THR A 36 24.23 -3.13 1.31
CA THR A 36 24.25 -4.23 2.26
C THR A 36 23.13 -4.07 3.28
N HIS A 37 22.54 -5.19 3.64
CA HIS A 37 21.44 -5.25 4.60
C HIS A 37 21.66 -6.42 5.53
N GLU A 38 21.20 -6.27 6.78
CA GLU A 38 21.14 -7.37 7.72
C GLU A 38 20.24 -8.50 7.20
N ILE A 39 20.48 -9.70 7.71
CA ILE A 39 19.81 -10.90 7.22
C ILE A 39 18.28 -10.81 7.36
N PHE A 40 17.77 -10.30 8.50
CA PHE A 40 16.34 -10.17 8.73
C PHE A 40 15.70 -9.14 7.79
N PHE A 41 16.40 -8.03 7.52
CA PHE A 41 15.96 -7.05 6.53
C PHE A 41 15.86 -7.69 5.14
N LYS A 42 16.88 -8.44 4.72
CA LYS A 42 16.87 -9.12 3.40
C LYS A 42 15.75 -10.14 3.30
N VAL A 43 15.58 -10.97 4.33
CA VAL A 43 14.51 -11.99 4.38
C VAL A 43 13.14 -11.35 4.31
N PHE A 44 12.91 -10.27 5.06
CA PHE A 44 11.65 -9.52 5.00
C PHE A 44 11.43 -8.92 3.62
N TYR A 45 12.40 -8.18 3.10
CA TYR A 45 12.27 -7.45 1.83
C TYR A 45 12.07 -8.42 0.64
N LEU A 46 12.86 -9.49 0.56
CA LEU A 46 12.73 -10.48 -0.51
C LEU A 46 11.47 -11.35 -0.33
N GLY A 47 11.09 -11.65 0.91
CA GLY A 47 9.84 -12.34 1.22
C GLY A 47 8.62 -11.53 0.79
N GLN A 48 8.62 -10.21 1.04
CA GLN A 48 7.61 -9.27 0.54
C GLN A 48 7.59 -9.25 -0.99
N ALA A 49 8.75 -9.09 -1.63
CA ALA A 49 8.84 -9.11 -3.09
C ALA A 49 8.29 -10.41 -3.69
N ALA A 50 8.64 -11.57 -3.13
CA ALA A 50 8.15 -12.87 -3.57
C ALA A 50 6.64 -13.00 -3.39
N PHE A 51 6.09 -12.54 -2.25
CA PHE A 51 4.66 -12.53 -2.00
C PHE A 51 3.92 -11.68 -3.05
N TRP A 52 4.36 -10.45 -3.30
CA TRP A 52 3.72 -9.56 -4.28
C TRP A 52 3.81 -10.08 -5.72
N VAL A 53 4.92 -10.73 -6.08
CA VAL A 53 5.03 -11.43 -7.37
C VAL A 53 4.03 -12.59 -7.45
N GLN A 54 3.94 -13.39 -6.39
CA GLN A 54 2.98 -14.50 -6.31
C GLN A 54 1.53 -13.99 -6.42
N GLN A 55 1.17 -12.90 -5.73
CA GLN A 55 -0.16 -12.27 -5.87
C GLN A 55 -0.42 -11.76 -7.29
N SER A 56 0.59 -11.18 -7.94
CA SER A 56 0.48 -10.75 -9.36
C SER A 56 0.19 -11.93 -10.29
N VAL A 57 0.84 -13.08 -10.08
CA VAL A 57 0.60 -14.30 -10.85
C VAL A 57 -0.82 -14.83 -10.65
N VAL A 58 -1.30 -14.87 -9.40
CA VAL A 58 -2.69 -15.26 -9.07
C VAL A 58 -3.68 -14.39 -9.82
N LEU A 59 -3.42 -13.07 -9.87
CA LEU A 59 -4.28 -12.10 -10.53
C LEU A 59 -4.29 -12.27 -12.07
N ILE A 60 -3.11 -12.44 -12.69
CA ILE A 60 -2.96 -12.60 -14.15
C ILE A 60 -3.62 -13.91 -14.62
N LEU A 61 -3.46 -14.99 -13.85
CA LEU A 61 -4.07 -16.28 -14.15
C LEU A 61 -5.55 -16.35 -13.78
N GLN A 62 -6.12 -15.27 -13.22
CA GLN A 62 -7.51 -15.17 -12.78
C GLN A 62 -7.95 -16.36 -11.90
N LEU A 63 -7.06 -16.79 -11.00
CA LEU A 63 -7.38 -17.88 -10.07
C LEU A 63 -8.46 -17.48 -9.04
N GLU A 64 -8.67 -16.17 -8.86
CA GLU A 64 -9.79 -15.59 -8.10
C GLU A 64 -10.82 -14.95 -9.04
N LYS A 65 -12.12 -15.06 -8.71
CA LYS A 65 -13.21 -14.38 -9.45
C LYS A 65 -12.91 -12.87 -9.51
N PRO A 66 -12.88 -12.25 -10.71
CA PRO A 66 -12.63 -10.82 -10.83
C PRO A 66 -13.64 -10.01 -10.02
N ARG A 67 -13.14 -9.04 -9.26
CA ARG A 67 -13.92 -8.11 -8.45
C ARG A 67 -14.31 -6.87 -9.27
N LYS A 68 -15.25 -6.06 -8.79
CA LYS A 68 -15.67 -4.82 -9.44
C LYS A 68 -14.52 -3.80 -9.61
N ASP A 69 -13.50 -3.85 -8.75
CA ASP A 69 -12.28 -3.02 -8.77
C ASP A 69 -11.06 -3.71 -9.44
N PHE A 70 -11.29 -4.69 -10.33
CA PHE A 70 -10.22 -5.49 -10.94
C PHE A 70 -9.20 -4.64 -11.71
N LYS A 71 -9.64 -3.59 -12.44
CA LYS A 71 -8.74 -2.76 -13.25
C LYS A 71 -7.79 -1.94 -12.37
N GLU A 72 -8.31 -1.37 -11.30
CA GLU A 72 -7.55 -0.60 -10.32
C GLU A 72 -6.59 -1.53 -9.56
N LEU A 73 -7.02 -2.76 -9.25
CA LEU A 73 -6.17 -3.79 -8.65
C LEU A 73 -5.03 -4.23 -9.59
N VAL A 74 -5.27 -4.38 -10.89
CA VAL A 74 -4.23 -4.66 -11.90
C VAL A 74 -3.23 -3.50 -11.96
N LEU A 75 -3.73 -2.27 -12.08
CA LEU A 75 -2.89 -1.07 -12.13
C LEU A 75 -2.01 -0.96 -10.88
N HIS A 76 -2.58 -1.22 -9.70
CA HIS A 76 -1.85 -1.30 -8.45
C HIS A 76 -0.70 -2.31 -8.52
N HIS A 77 -0.96 -3.54 -8.97
CA HIS A 77 0.09 -4.57 -9.06
C HIS A 77 1.21 -4.19 -10.03
N ILE A 78 0.88 -3.54 -11.14
CA ILE A 78 1.89 -3.01 -12.07
C ILE A 78 2.78 -1.98 -11.35
N ILE A 79 2.16 -1.04 -10.63
CA ILE A 79 2.88 0.02 -9.89
C ILE A 79 3.72 -0.58 -8.75
N THR A 80 3.16 -1.50 -7.96
CA THR A 80 3.88 -2.08 -6.81
C THR A 80 5.04 -2.96 -7.27
N ILE A 81 4.87 -3.80 -8.30
CA ILE A 81 5.98 -4.58 -8.84
C ILE A 81 7.07 -3.68 -9.42
N ALA A 82 6.70 -2.60 -10.13
CA ALA A 82 7.66 -1.61 -10.61
C ALA A 82 8.42 -0.93 -9.46
N LEU A 83 7.72 -0.52 -8.40
CA LEU A 83 8.33 0.05 -7.19
C LEU A 83 9.30 -0.92 -6.53
N ILE A 84 8.90 -2.18 -6.33
CA ILE A 84 9.73 -3.22 -5.70
C ILE A 84 10.99 -3.48 -6.54
N TRP A 85 10.81 -3.65 -7.86
CA TRP A 85 11.91 -3.90 -8.79
C TRP A 85 12.90 -2.74 -8.82
N CYS A 86 12.42 -1.50 -9.04
CA CYS A 86 13.28 -0.32 -9.07
C CYS A 86 13.96 -0.08 -7.71
N SER A 87 13.24 -0.26 -6.61
CA SER A 87 13.78 -0.09 -5.27
C SER A 87 14.92 -1.08 -4.98
N TYR A 88 14.76 -2.35 -5.36
CA TYR A 88 15.81 -3.35 -5.17
C TYR A 88 16.98 -3.15 -6.14
N ARG A 89 16.70 -2.98 -7.44
CA ARG A 89 17.72 -2.88 -8.50
C ARG A 89 18.62 -1.65 -8.35
N PHE A 90 18.06 -0.55 -7.84
CA PHE A 90 18.75 0.73 -7.67
C PHE A 90 18.97 1.09 -6.19
N HIS A 91 18.95 0.13 -5.26
CA HIS A 91 19.32 0.33 -3.84
C HIS A 91 18.48 1.35 -3.04
N PHE A 92 17.23 1.63 -3.44
CA PHE A 92 16.28 2.47 -2.68
C PHE A 92 15.48 1.66 -1.64
N THR A 93 16.04 0.55 -1.17
CA THR A 93 15.38 -0.44 -0.30
C THR A 93 14.87 0.11 1.02
N TRP A 94 15.50 1.15 1.58
CA TRP A 94 15.04 1.81 2.81
C TRP A 94 13.73 2.57 2.62
N MET A 95 13.55 3.23 1.47
CA MET A 95 12.26 3.79 1.10
C MET A 95 11.26 2.68 0.81
N GLY A 96 11.69 1.59 0.17
CA GLY A 96 10.86 0.41 -0.07
C GLY A 96 10.32 -0.25 1.21
N ILE A 97 11.15 -0.42 2.25
CA ILE A 97 10.70 -1.02 3.52
C ILE A 97 9.69 -0.11 4.24
N ALA A 98 9.88 1.21 4.18
CA ALA A 98 8.94 2.17 4.72
C ALA A 98 7.56 2.01 4.05
N VAL A 99 7.53 1.96 2.71
CA VAL A 99 6.28 1.73 1.96
C VAL A 99 5.66 0.38 2.33
N PHE A 100 6.41 -0.73 2.35
CA PHE A 100 5.88 -2.05 2.74
C PHE A 100 5.20 -2.02 4.11
N ILE A 101 5.83 -1.41 5.11
CA ILE A 101 5.30 -1.36 6.48
C ILE A 101 4.00 -0.56 6.53
N THR A 102 3.90 0.58 5.83
CA THR A 102 2.64 1.34 5.79
C THR A 102 1.47 0.53 5.23
N MET A 103 1.74 -0.25 4.18
CA MET A 103 0.73 -1.06 3.51
C MET A 103 0.30 -2.23 4.41
N ASP A 104 1.26 -3.01 4.90
CA ASP A 104 1.00 -4.21 5.70
C ASP A 104 0.29 -3.92 7.03
N VAL A 105 0.71 -2.87 7.73
CA VAL A 105 0.09 -2.51 9.01
C VAL A 105 -1.35 -2.08 8.76
N SER A 106 -1.63 -1.28 7.71
CA SER A 106 -3.02 -0.92 7.38
C SER A 106 -3.87 -2.13 6.98
N ASP A 107 -3.30 -3.09 6.25
CA ASP A 107 -4.00 -4.30 5.79
C ASP A 107 -4.24 -5.29 6.92
N PHE A 108 -3.40 -5.28 7.96
CA PHE A 108 -3.66 -6.00 9.20
C PHE A 108 -4.94 -5.50 9.88
N PHE A 109 -5.13 -4.19 10.02
CA PHE A 109 -6.37 -3.63 10.59
C PHE A 109 -7.58 -3.89 9.68
N LEU A 110 -7.43 -3.80 8.36
CA LEU A 110 -8.48 -4.18 7.41
C LEU A 110 -8.90 -5.63 7.62
N ALA A 111 -7.93 -6.55 7.67
CA ALA A 111 -8.19 -7.98 7.86
C ALA A 111 -8.90 -8.26 9.17
N ILE A 112 -8.51 -7.61 10.28
CA ILE A 112 -9.20 -7.72 11.57
C ILE A 112 -10.64 -7.23 11.45
N SER A 113 -10.87 -6.04 10.87
CA SER A 113 -12.22 -5.49 10.74
C SER A 113 -13.15 -6.43 9.96
N LYS A 114 -12.67 -7.03 8.88
CA LYS A 114 -13.43 -8.02 8.08
C LYS A 114 -13.67 -9.32 8.84
N THR A 115 -12.69 -9.83 9.57
CA THR A 115 -12.87 -11.05 10.37
C THR A 115 -13.85 -10.82 11.53
N LEU A 116 -13.82 -9.66 12.19
CA LEU A 116 -14.79 -9.33 13.23
C LEU A 116 -16.21 -9.22 12.66
N ASN A 117 -16.34 -8.64 11.47
CA ASN A 117 -17.62 -8.58 10.76
C ASN A 117 -18.15 -9.99 10.42
N TYR A 118 -17.29 -10.87 9.91
CA TYR A 118 -17.65 -12.26 9.61
C TYR A 118 -18.08 -13.07 10.86
N LEU A 119 -17.56 -12.70 12.03
CA LEU A 119 -17.91 -13.31 13.31
C LEU A 119 -19.12 -12.65 13.99
N ASP A 120 -19.79 -11.70 13.32
CA ASP A 120 -20.88 -10.89 13.87
C ASP A 120 -20.56 -10.26 15.24
N SER A 121 -19.29 -9.88 15.44
CA SER A 121 -18.84 -9.31 16.70
C SER A 121 -19.32 -7.88 16.88
N SER A 122 -19.70 -7.50 18.11
CA SER A 122 -20.03 -6.11 18.47
C SER A 122 -18.87 -5.14 18.29
N LEU A 123 -17.63 -5.66 18.22
CA LEU A 123 -16.41 -4.87 18.02
C LEU A 123 -16.18 -4.45 16.56
N THR A 124 -17.00 -4.91 15.62
CA THR A 124 -16.85 -4.60 14.19
C THR A 124 -16.82 -3.10 13.90
N GLY A 125 -17.79 -2.35 14.40
CA GLY A 125 -17.89 -0.90 14.15
C GLY A 125 -16.67 -0.13 14.67
N PRO A 126 -16.29 -0.26 15.96
CA PRO A 126 -15.09 0.38 16.51
C PRO A 126 -13.81 0.04 15.75
N PHE A 127 -13.59 -1.23 15.40
CA PHE A 127 -12.40 -1.65 14.64
C PHE A 127 -12.41 -1.16 13.19
N PHE A 128 -13.58 -1.03 12.57
CA PHE A 128 -13.71 -0.45 11.24
C PHE A 128 -13.33 1.03 11.24
N VAL A 129 -13.78 1.81 12.23
CA VAL A 129 -13.38 3.22 12.36
C VAL A 129 -11.88 3.35 12.66
N LEU A 130 -11.34 2.49 13.53
CA LEU A 130 -9.90 2.42 13.80
C LEU A 130 -9.11 2.14 12.51
N PHE A 131 -9.56 1.16 11.73
CA PHE A 131 -8.97 0.83 10.43
C PHE A 131 -8.92 2.06 9.51
N ILE A 132 -9.99 2.85 9.40
CA ILE A 132 -10.02 4.06 8.57
C ILE A 132 -8.98 5.08 9.04
N GLY A 133 -8.88 5.30 10.35
CA GLY A 133 -7.86 6.19 10.92
C GLY A 133 -6.43 5.74 10.60
N VAL A 134 -6.16 4.44 10.76
CA VAL A 134 -4.85 3.84 10.43
C VAL A 134 -4.57 3.93 8.93
N TRP A 135 -5.55 3.67 8.08
CA TRP A 135 -5.43 3.79 6.63
C TRP A 135 -5.04 5.21 6.22
N ILE A 136 -5.76 6.22 6.72
CA ILE A 136 -5.46 7.62 6.39
C ILE A 136 -4.06 8.01 6.85
N TYR A 137 -3.69 7.65 8.08
CA TYR A 137 -2.37 7.97 8.61
C TYR A 137 -1.25 7.29 7.80
N LEU A 138 -1.29 5.97 7.65
CA LEU A 138 -0.20 5.22 7.03
C LEU A 138 -0.16 5.35 5.52
N ARG A 139 -1.30 5.24 4.83
CA ARG A 139 -1.32 5.23 3.36
C ARG A 139 -1.41 6.61 2.74
N HIS A 140 -1.79 7.65 3.48
CA HIS A 140 -1.83 9.01 2.96
C HIS A 140 -0.85 9.94 3.64
N TYR A 141 -0.94 10.14 4.96
CA TYR A 141 -0.07 11.11 5.63
C TYR A 141 1.41 10.73 5.50
N ILE A 142 1.77 9.48 5.81
CA ILE A 142 3.17 9.01 5.66
C ILE A 142 3.59 8.95 4.18
N ASN A 143 2.72 8.52 3.27
CA ASN A 143 3.05 8.50 1.83
C ASN A 143 3.31 9.92 1.28
N LEU A 144 2.49 10.90 1.67
CA LEU A 144 2.69 12.31 1.34
C LEU A 144 3.98 12.86 1.97
N ARG A 145 4.34 12.44 3.19
CA ARG A 145 5.65 12.76 3.79
C ARG A 145 6.80 12.23 2.95
N ILE A 146 6.71 10.99 2.46
CA ILE A 146 7.72 10.39 1.57
C ILE A 146 7.79 11.15 0.24
N LEU A 147 6.64 11.49 -0.37
CA LEU A 147 6.59 12.29 -1.61
C LEU A 147 7.21 13.67 -1.43
N TRP A 148 6.91 14.34 -0.32
CA TRP A 148 7.49 15.62 0.03
C TRP A 148 9.01 15.52 0.14
N SER A 149 9.50 14.52 0.87
CA SER A 149 10.91 14.17 0.98
C SER A 149 11.59 13.93 -0.37
N VAL A 150 10.90 13.27 -1.32
CA VAL A 150 11.44 13.08 -2.69
C VAL A 150 11.60 14.42 -3.43
N LEU A 151 10.76 15.42 -3.13
CA LEU A 151 10.87 16.76 -3.73
C LEU A 151 11.93 17.64 -3.04
N THR A 152 12.04 17.58 -1.71
CA THR A 152 12.87 18.50 -0.91
C THR A 152 14.24 17.95 -0.55
N GLU A 153 14.30 16.71 -0.09
CA GLU A 153 15.49 16.08 0.51
C GLU A 153 16.27 15.23 -0.49
N PHE A 154 15.61 14.62 -1.48
CA PHE A 154 16.28 13.84 -2.53
C PHE A 154 17.42 14.68 -3.14
N ARG A 155 17.21 15.98 -3.41
CA ARG A 155 18.21 16.88 -4.02
C ARG A 155 19.37 17.26 -3.12
N THR A 156 19.07 17.40 -1.85
CA THR A 156 19.88 18.20 -0.93
C THR A 156 20.64 17.34 0.06
N VAL A 157 20.17 16.13 0.34
CA VAL A 157 20.75 15.22 1.34
C VAL A 157 21.54 14.11 0.66
N GLY A 158 22.83 13.98 0.99
CA GLY A 158 23.72 12.97 0.39
C GLY A 158 24.13 13.29 -1.05
N GLU A 159 24.92 12.39 -1.66
CA GLU A 159 25.43 12.60 -3.01
C GLU A 159 24.30 12.64 -4.06
N TRP A 160 24.47 13.51 -5.06
CA TRP A 160 23.61 13.62 -6.23
C TRP A 160 24.48 13.59 -7.47
N GLU A 161 24.97 12.42 -7.83
CA GLU A 161 25.74 12.25 -9.06
C GLU A 161 25.59 10.82 -9.54
N LEU A 162 25.23 10.63 -10.80
CA LEU A 162 25.11 9.28 -11.35
C LEU A 162 26.51 8.68 -11.49
N ASN A 163 26.79 7.62 -10.72
CA ASN A 163 28.05 6.90 -10.81
C ASN A 163 27.79 5.38 -10.80
N TRP A 164 28.13 4.73 -11.91
CA TRP A 164 27.91 3.31 -12.12
C TRP A 164 28.91 2.43 -11.36
N GLU A 165 30.12 2.90 -11.12
CA GLU A 165 31.16 2.17 -10.38
C GLU A 165 30.81 2.11 -8.89
N THR A 166 30.42 3.25 -8.32
CA THR A 166 29.98 3.33 -6.92
C THR A 166 28.52 2.87 -6.75
N GLN A 167 27.82 2.56 -7.84
CA GLN A 167 26.39 2.20 -7.86
C GLN A 167 25.48 3.25 -7.22
N GLN A 168 25.86 4.52 -7.36
CA GLN A 168 25.12 5.70 -6.96
C GLN A 168 24.13 6.05 -8.08
N TYR A 169 22.85 5.66 -7.92
CA TYR A 169 21.81 5.91 -8.92
C TYR A 169 20.92 7.11 -8.60
N LYS A 170 21.18 7.80 -7.48
CA LYS A 170 20.48 9.02 -7.08
C LYS A 170 20.90 10.18 -7.99
N CYS A 171 20.01 10.54 -8.91
CA CYS A 171 20.28 11.53 -9.96
C CYS A 171 19.00 12.21 -10.47
N TYR A 172 19.18 13.09 -11.47
CA TYR A 172 18.08 13.81 -12.12
C TYR A 172 17.05 12.91 -12.82
N ILE A 173 17.44 11.67 -13.19
CA ILE A 173 16.54 10.68 -13.82
C ILE A 173 15.79 9.90 -12.74
N SER A 174 16.46 9.48 -11.67
CA SER A 174 15.84 8.65 -10.64
C SER A 174 14.78 9.41 -9.83
N GLN A 175 14.97 10.71 -9.59
CA GLN A 175 14.01 11.50 -8.82
C GLN A 175 12.60 11.51 -9.43
N PRO A 176 12.38 11.91 -10.71
CA PRO A 176 11.04 11.94 -11.28
C PRO A 176 10.42 10.53 -11.40
N ILE A 177 11.22 9.49 -11.66
CA ILE A 177 10.73 8.10 -11.71
C ILE A 177 10.21 7.68 -10.32
N THR A 178 11.01 7.89 -9.28
CA THR A 178 10.64 7.59 -7.89
C THR A 178 9.38 8.37 -7.49
N PHE A 179 9.34 9.67 -7.78
CA PHE A 179 8.18 10.51 -7.48
C PHE A 179 6.92 10.00 -8.19
N PHE A 180 6.99 9.75 -9.49
CA PHE A 180 5.84 9.32 -10.28
C PHE A 180 5.29 7.96 -9.81
N LEU A 181 6.15 6.99 -9.51
CA LEU A 181 5.72 5.68 -9.04
C LEU A 181 5.04 5.76 -7.66
N ILE A 182 5.61 6.51 -6.72
CA ILE A 182 5.01 6.69 -5.39
C ILE A 182 3.72 7.52 -5.48
N PHE A 183 3.68 8.53 -6.36
CA PHE A 183 2.50 9.34 -6.60
C PHE A 183 1.37 8.51 -7.23
N ALA A 184 1.70 7.65 -8.20
CA ALA A 184 0.73 6.71 -8.77
C ALA A 184 0.17 5.76 -7.70
N LEU A 185 1.02 5.25 -6.80
CA LEU A 185 0.57 4.47 -5.64
C LEU A 185 -0.39 5.28 -4.73
N GLN A 186 -0.08 6.56 -4.49
CA GLN A 186 -0.95 7.46 -3.72
C GLN A 186 -2.32 7.65 -4.38
N LEU A 187 -2.39 7.80 -5.71
CA LEU A 187 -3.66 7.92 -6.43
C LEU A 187 -4.54 6.69 -6.26
N VAL A 188 -3.96 5.49 -6.39
CA VAL A 188 -4.70 4.24 -6.18
C VAL A 188 -5.18 4.14 -4.72
N ASN A 189 -4.34 4.51 -3.75
CA ASN A 189 -4.76 4.54 -2.35
C ASN A 189 -5.93 5.51 -2.10
N ILE A 190 -5.95 6.67 -2.77
CA ILE A 190 -7.06 7.63 -2.67
C ILE A 190 -8.35 7.04 -3.23
N TYR A 191 -8.27 6.34 -4.36
CA TYR A 191 -9.43 5.63 -4.93
C TYR A 191 -10.05 4.66 -3.92
N TRP A 192 -9.23 3.82 -3.26
CA TRP A 192 -9.74 2.92 -2.23
C TRP A 192 -10.24 3.64 -0.97
N LEU A 193 -9.64 4.76 -0.58
CA LEU A 193 -10.17 5.58 0.51
C LEU A 193 -11.60 6.06 0.20
N ILE A 194 -11.87 6.50 -1.03
CA ILE A 194 -13.22 6.93 -1.45
C ILE A 194 -14.21 5.77 -1.30
N LEU A 195 -13.84 4.55 -1.70
CA LEU A 195 -14.68 3.36 -1.51
C LEU A 195 -14.91 3.05 -0.03
N ILE A 196 -13.87 3.11 0.80
CA ILE A 196 -13.96 2.87 2.25
C ILE A 196 -14.90 3.91 2.91
N LEU A 197 -14.78 5.19 2.54
CA LEU A 197 -15.64 6.24 3.06
C LEU A 197 -17.09 6.10 2.58
N ARG A 198 -17.32 5.61 1.36
CA ARG A 198 -18.65 5.28 0.85
C ARG A 198 -19.30 4.16 1.67
N ILE A 199 -18.54 3.12 2.03
CA ILE A 199 -18.99 2.04 2.91
C ILE A 199 -19.31 2.59 4.31
N LEU A 200 -18.43 3.43 4.87
CA LEU A 200 -18.68 4.08 6.17
C LEU A 200 -19.95 4.92 6.16
N TYR A 201 -20.18 5.70 5.09
CA TYR A 201 -21.38 6.49 4.92
C TYR A 201 -22.63 5.60 4.91
N ARG A 202 -22.65 4.53 4.10
CA ARG A 202 -23.76 3.56 4.09
C ARG A 202 -23.97 2.93 5.47
N TYR A 203 -22.90 2.53 6.15
CA TYR A 203 -22.97 1.93 7.49
C TYR A 203 -23.60 2.86 8.53
N ILE A 204 -23.28 4.16 8.51
CA ILE A 204 -23.80 5.14 9.47
C ILE A 204 -25.23 5.58 9.13
N PHE A 205 -25.51 5.84 7.85
CA PHE A 205 -26.76 6.48 7.42
C PHE A 205 -27.86 5.50 7.01
N SER A 206 -27.53 4.31 6.51
CA SER A 206 -28.52 3.32 6.07
C SER A 206 -28.85 2.27 7.14
N GLY A 207 -28.08 2.17 8.23
CA GLY A 207 -28.38 1.25 9.35
C GLY A 207 -28.37 -0.24 9.00
N ASP A 208 -28.08 -0.62 7.74
CA ASP A 208 -28.12 -2.01 7.30
C ASP A 208 -26.84 -2.74 7.66
N LYS A 209 -26.99 -3.69 8.59
CA LYS A 209 -26.02 -4.74 8.91
C LYS A 209 -26.29 -6.00 8.07
N LYS A 210 -26.59 -5.86 6.77
CA LYS A 210 -26.83 -7.00 5.89
C LYS A 210 -25.70 -7.16 4.88
N ASP A 211 -24.83 -8.09 5.25
CA ASP A 211 -24.05 -9.03 4.42
C ASP A 211 -23.97 -8.73 2.91
N GLU A 212 -22.82 -8.19 2.46
CA GLU A 212 -22.46 -7.91 1.06
C GLU A 212 -22.28 -9.17 0.18
N ARG A 213 -22.84 -10.33 0.56
CA ARG A 213 -22.59 -11.59 -0.17
C ARG A 213 -23.74 -12.05 -1.06
N SER A 214 -24.90 -11.38 -1.05
CA SER A 214 -25.99 -11.59 -2.03
C SER A 214 -26.21 -10.42 -3.01
N ASP A 215 -25.46 -9.33 -2.87
CA ASP A 215 -25.62 -8.11 -3.69
C ASP A 215 -24.91 -8.18 -5.06
N ASP A 216 -24.52 -9.39 -5.48
CA ASP A 216 -24.02 -9.65 -6.83
C ASP A 216 -25.16 -9.60 -7.88
N GLU A 217 -26.44 -9.61 -7.48
CA GLU A 217 -27.60 -9.55 -8.40
C GLU A 217 -28.45 -8.26 -8.27
N GLU A 218 -28.55 -7.61 -7.10
CA GLU A 218 -29.44 -6.44 -6.92
C GLU A 218 -28.85 -5.12 -7.48
N GLU A 219 -27.53 -4.97 -7.58
CA GLU A 219 -26.92 -3.76 -8.18
C GLU A 219 -27.11 -3.68 -9.71
N GLU A 220 -27.45 -4.77 -10.41
CA GLU A 220 -27.83 -4.72 -11.84
C GLU A 220 -29.28 -4.23 -12.03
N GLU A 221 -30.19 -4.49 -11.07
CA GLU A 221 -31.59 -4.08 -11.20
C GLU A 221 -31.77 -2.56 -10.98
N GLU A 222 -31.08 -1.94 -10.01
CA GLU A 222 -31.20 -0.50 -9.76
C GLU A 222 -30.62 0.37 -10.88
N VAL A 223 -29.57 -0.08 -11.57
CA VAL A 223 -28.95 0.67 -12.67
C VAL A 223 -29.81 0.57 -13.95
N VAL A 224 -30.39 -0.60 -14.23
CA VAL A 224 -31.27 -0.81 -15.39
C VAL A 224 -32.62 -0.09 -15.23
N GLU A 225 -33.14 0.04 -14.00
CA GLU A 225 -34.39 0.75 -13.75
C GLU A 225 -34.24 2.28 -13.82
N ALA A 226 -33.05 2.81 -13.52
CA ALA A 226 -32.73 4.23 -13.67
C ALA A 226 -32.58 4.66 -15.13
N GLU A 227 -32.04 3.80 -16.01
CA GLU A 227 -31.92 4.08 -17.45
C GLU A 227 -33.26 3.99 -18.19
N LYS A 228 -34.18 3.11 -17.77
CA LYS A 228 -35.53 3.02 -18.35
C LYS A 228 -36.45 4.19 -18.00
N LYS A 229 -36.16 4.95 -16.94
CA LYS A 229 -36.95 6.12 -16.53
C LYS A 229 -36.50 7.43 -17.21
N GLN A 230 -35.49 7.38 -18.08
CA GLN A 230 -35.00 8.53 -18.86
C GLN A 230 -35.16 8.38 -20.39
N GLN A 231 -35.94 7.39 -20.86
CA GLN A 231 -36.41 7.30 -22.25
C GLN A 231 -37.94 7.41 -22.33
#